data_AF-A0A0L6URM7-F1
#
_entry.id   AF-A0A0L6URM7-F1
#
_cell.length_a   1.000
_cell.length_b   1.000
_cell.length_c   1.000
_cell.angle_alpha   90.00
_cell.angle_beta   90.00
_cell.angle_gamma   90.00
#
_symmetry.space_group_name_H-M   'P 1'
#
loop_
_entity.id
_entity.type
_entity.pdbx_description
1 polymer ?
#
loop_
_entity_poly.entity_id
_entity_poly.type
_entity_poly.pdbx_seq_one_letter_code
_entity_poly.pdbx_strand_id
1 'polypeptide(L)'
;MVKHIYSLEDCHHAGKKVIVLSPIANLFPQKFNLSTSRFRYYLYLYKCVVGRVEHTKALVVSPSDIVSLSAYCFLPSDNFGIETRGIILVPFDHQALLDISDNP
;
A
#
# COMPACT_ATOMS: atom_id res chain seq x y z
N MET A 1 -3.78 2.82 2.30
CA MET A 1 -4.87 3.68 1.79
C MET A 1 -5.60 4.33 2.95
N VAL A 2 -5.84 5.64 2.91
CA VAL A 2 -6.53 6.36 4.00
C VAL A 2 -8.00 5.94 4.07
N LYS A 3 -8.45 5.52 5.26
CA LYS A 3 -9.86 5.25 5.57
C LYS A 3 -10.50 6.47 6.23
N HIS A 4 -9.91 6.95 7.31
CA HIS A 4 -10.43 8.05 8.12
C HIS A 4 -9.29 8.88 8.71
N ILE A 5 -9.57 10.16 8.94
CA ILE A 5 -8.69 11.09 9.66
C ILE A 5 -9.46 11.58 10.87
N TYR A 6 -8.92 11.34 12.06
CA TYR A 6 -9.52 11.77 13.33
C TYR A 6 -8.71 12.92 13.92
N SER A 7 -9.41 13.90 14.50
CA SER A 7 -8.83 14.90 15.40
C SER A 7 -9.40 14.61 16.78
N LEU A 8 -8.53 14.27 17.72
CA LEU A 8 -8.85 13.93 19.10
C LEU A 8 -8.29 15.04 19.99
N GLU A 9 -9.03 15.42 21.02
CA GLU A 9 -8.47 16.24 22.10
C GLU A 9 -8.04 15.32 23.23
N ASP A 10 -6.78 15.43 23.63
CA ASP A 10 -6.29 14.74 24.82
C ASP A 10 -6.86 15.38 26.10
N CYS A 11 -6.79 14.68 27.23
CA CYS A 11 -7.22 15.19 28.52
C CYS A 11 -6.51 16.49 28.95
N HIS A 12 -5.40 16.82 28.31
CA HIS A 12 -4.64 18.06 28.46
C HIS A 12 -4.99 19.17 27.44
N HIS A 13 -6.08 19.03 26.68
CA HIS A 13 -6.48 19.94 25.59
C HIS A 13 -5.45 20.06 24.45
N ALA A 14 -4.50 19.11 24.38
CA ALA A 14 -3.60 18.99 23.25
C ALA A 14 -4.33 18.26 22.12
N GLY A 15 -4.55 18.95 21.00
CA GLY A 15 -5.14 18.34 19.81
C GLY A 15 -4.18 17.32 19.17
N LYS A 16 -4.59 16.05 19.10
CA LYS A 16 -3.86 14.97 18.44
C LYS A 16 -4.60 14.52 17.19
N LYS A 17 -3.90 14.50 16.06
CA LYS A 17 -4.43 13.94 14.81
C LYS A 17 -3.97 12.49 14.65
N VAL A 18 -4.87 11.64 14.20
CA VAL A 18 -4.59 10.22 13.97
C VAL A 18 -5.20 9.81 12.64
N ILE A 19 -4.47 9.03 11.85
CA ILE A 19 -4.88 8.59 10.53
C ILE A 19 -5.03 7.07 10.54
N VAL A 20 -6.19 6.59 10.10
CA VAL A 20 -6.46 5.16 9.95
C VAL A 20 -6.26 4.76 8.50
N LEU A 21 -5.38 3.81 8.26
CA LEU A 21 -4.97 3.32 6.95
C LEU A 21 -5.36 1.84 6.78
N SER A 22 -5.78 1.44 5.58
CA SER A 22 -5.73 0.04 5.15
C SER A 22 -4.32 -0.30 4.67
N PRO A 23 -3.67 -1.34 5.19
CA PRO A 23 -2.39 -1.80 4.67
C PRO A 23 -2.57 -2.41 3.27
N ILE A 24 -1.46 -2.46 2.53
CA ILE A 24 -1.41 -3.08 1.21
C ILE A 24 -0.65 -4.40 1.36
N ALA A 25 -1.29 -5.52 1.06
CA ALA A 25 -0.60 -6.79 0.97
C ALA A 25 0.26 -6.79 -0.31
N ASN A 26 1.56 -6.97 -0.15
CA ASN A 26 2.46 -7.11 -1.28
C ASN A 26 2.29 -8.50 -1.92
N LEU A 27 1.62 -8.55 -3.07
CA LEU A 27 1.37 -9.80 -3.81
C LEU A 27 2.40 -10.02 -4.92
N PHE A 28 3.34 -9.09 -5.11
CA PHE A 28 4.19 -9.05 -6.29
C PHE A 28 5.66 -8.68 -5.99
N PRO A 29 6.66 -9.30 -6.64
CA PRO A 29 6.56 -10.47 -7.50
C PRO A 29 6.72 -11.76 -6.68
N GLN A 30 5.65 -12.28 -6.06
CA GLN A 30 5.71 -13.66 -5.58
C GLN A 30 5.82 -14.60 -6.80
N LYS A 31 6.75 -15.57 -6.75
CA LYS A 31 6.96 -16.57 -7.81
C LYS A 31 5.71 -17.45 -7.93
N PHE A 32 4.75 -17.02 -8.72
CA PHE A 32 3.72 -17.90 -9.24
C PHE A 32 4.29 -18.60 -10.48
N ASN A 33 4.03 -19.89 -10.65
CA ASN A 33 4.45 -20.72 -11.80
C ASN A 33 3.71 -20.32 -13.09
N LEU A 34 3.71 -19.04 -13.44
CA LEU A 34 2.97 -18.44 -14.56
C LEU A 34 3.97 -17.80 -15.53
N SER A 35 3.70 -17.89 -16.84
CA SER A 35 4.56 -17.37 -17.91
C SER A 35 4.53 -15.83 -18.05
N THR A 36 4.38 -15.10 -16.95
CA THR A 36 4.30 -13.63 -16.96
C THR A 36 5.65 -12.93 -16.84
N SER A 37 6.77 -13.65 -16.97
CA SER A 37 8.15 -13.16 -16.73
C SER A 37 8.50 -11.83 -17.41
N ARG A 38 8.16 -11.64 -18.70
CA ARG A 38 8.40 -10.38 -19.43
C ARG A 38 7.61 -9.21 -18.85
N PHE A 39 6.35 -9.44 -18.53
CA PHE A 39 5.51 -8.40 -17.91
C PHE A 39 6.01 -8.04 -16.51
N ARG A 40 6.44 -9.04 -15.73
CA ARG A 40 7.03 -8.80 -14.41
C ARG A 40 8.30 -7.99 -14.46
N TYR A 41 9.11 -8.24 -15.48
CA TYR A 41 10.31 -7.47 -15.75
C TYR A 41 9.97 -5.99 -16.03
N TYR A 42 8.92 -5.70 -16.80
CA TYR A 42 8.49 -4.31 -17.00
C TYR A 42 8.03 -3.64 -15.70
N LEU A 43 7.22 -4.32 -14.87
CA LEU A 43 6.83 -3.78 -13.57
C LEU A 43 8.04 -3.46 -12.68
N TYR A 44 9.03 -4.36 -12.67
CA TYR A 44 10.29 -4.14 -11.96
C TYR A 44 11.09 -2.95 -12.51
N LEU A 45 11.16 -2.79 -13.84
CA LEU A 45 11.83 -1.65 -14.47
C LEU A 45 11.16 -0.32 -14.11
N TYR A 46 9.82 -0.28 -14.15
CA TYR A 46 9.05 0.92 -13.81
C TYR A 46 8.89 1.15 -12.31
N LYS A 47 9.50 0.29 -11.47
CA LYS A 47 9.40 0.36 -10.00
C LYS A 47 7.94 0.33 -9.51
N CYS A 48 7.10 -0.38 -10.25
CA CYS A 48 5.70 -0.54 -9.91
C CYS A 48 5.54 -1.63 -8.85
N VAL A 49 4.85 -1.27 -7.79
CA VAL A 49 4.35 -2.19 -6.78
C VAL A 49 2.94 -2.60 -7.17
N VAL A 50 2.69 -3.90 -7.20
CA VAL A 50 1.35 -4.48 -7.38
C VAL A 50 0.96 -5.20 -6.10
N GLY A 51 -0.18 -4.83 -5.55
CA GLY A 51 -0.65 -5.37 -4.28
C GLY A 51 -2.16 -5.40 -4.19
N ARG A 52 -2.65 -5.82 -3.02
CA ARG A 52 -4.08 -5.83 -2.70
C ARG A 52 -4.33 -5.01 -1.46
N VAL A 53 -5.39 -4.20 -1.47
CA VAL A 53 -5.79 -3.44 -0.29
C VAL A 53 -6.50 -4.36 0.71
N GLU A 54 -5.96 -4.46 1.92
CA GLU A 54 -6.54 -5.28 3.00
C GLU A 54 -7.51 -4.44 3.84
N HIS A 55 -8.78 -4.41 3.46
CA HIS A 55 -9.79 -3.62 4.18
C HIS A 55 -10.18 -4.18 5.55
N THR A 56 -9.91 -5.47 5.81
CA THR A 56 -10.15 -6.10 7.12
C THR A 56 -9.12 -5.67 8.16
N LYS A 57 -7.95 -5.19 7.73
CA LYS A 57 -6.90 -4.68 8.61
C LYS A 57 -6.96 -3.15 8.66
N ALA A 58 -6.49 -2.61 9.79
CA ALA A 58 -6.35 -1.18 10.00
C ALA A 58 -5.00 -0.92 10.66
N LEU A 59 -4.24 0.00 10.09
CA LEU A 59 -3.03 0.55 10.66
C LEU A 59 -3.36 1.97 11.13
N VAL A 60 -2.99 2.29 12.36
CA VAL A 60 -3.25 3.60 12.96
C VAL A 60 -1.91 4.31 13.09
N VAL A 61 -1.76 5.45 12.42
CA VAL A 61 -0.50 6.21 12.39
C VAL A 61 -0.72 7.66 12.77
N SER A 62 0.31 8.30 13.30
CA SER A 62 0.37 9.77 13.41
C SER A 62 0.68 10.37 12.04
N PRO A 63 0.20 11.60 11.73
CA PRO A 63 0.63 12.32 10.53
C PRO A 63 2.16 12.48 10.43
N SER A 64 2.85 12.56 11.57
CA SER A 64 4.32 12.62 11.63
C SER A 64 5.01 11.37 11.07
N ASP A 65 4.33 10.23 11.07
CA ASP A 65 4.89 8.93 10.65
C ASP A 65 4.75 8.75 9.13
N ILE A 66 4.03 9.64 8.44
CA ILE A 66 3.83 9.58 7.00
C ILE A 66 4.99 10.28 6.31
N VAL A 67 5.89 9.49 5.73
CA VAL A 67 7.05 10.00 4.99
C VAL A 67 6.65 10.53 3.60
N SER A 68 5.69 9.87 2.93
CA SER A 68 5.29 10.25 1.57
C SER A 68 3.85 9.83 1.24
N LEU A 69 3.31 10.46 0.19
CA LEU A 69 2.04 10.09 -0.44
C LEU A 69 2.29 9.75 -1.90
N SER A 70 1.59 8.73 -2.40
CA SER A 70 1.72 8.29 -3.79
C SER A 70 0.35 8.06 -4.40
N ALA A 71 0.20 8.46 -5.66
CA ALA A 71 -0.98 8.12 -6.45
C ALA A 71 -0.95 6.63 -6.78
N TYR A 72 -2.13 6.02 -6.86
CA TYR A 72 -2.28 4.61 -7.19
C TYR A 72 -3.44 4.43 -8.17
N CYS A 73 -3.39 3.35 -8.95
CA CYS A 73 -4.46 2.95 -9.84
C CYS A 73 -5.13 1.69 -9.29
N PHE A 74 -6.47 1.68 -9.29
CA PHE A 74 -7.22 0.46 -9.05
C PHE A 74 -7.15 -0.44 -10.29
N LEU A 75 -6.92 -1.71 -10.05
CA LEU A 75 -6.95 -2.74 -11.08
C LEU A 75 -8.35 -3.33 -11.16
N PRO A 76 -8.83 -3.67 -12.36
CA PRO A 76 -10.01 -4.50 -12.52
C PRO A 76 -9.87 -5.84 -11.78
N SER A 77 -11.00 -6.47 -11.46
CA SER A 77 -11.02 -7.82 -10.93
C SER A 77 -10.30 -8.81 -11.85
N ASP A 78 -9.72 -9.85 -11.25
CA ASP A 78 -8.95 -10.91 -11.90
C ASP A 78 -7.71 -10.44 -12.68
N ASN A 79 -7.29 -9.19 -12.47
CA ASN A 79 -6.07 -8.67 -13.07
C ASN A 79 -4.85 -9.12 -12.27
N PHE A 80 -3.82 -9.63 -12.96
CA PHE A 80 -2.61 -10.20 -12.35
C PHE A 80 -2.85 -11.34 -11.34
N GLY A 81 -3.98 -12.05 -11.45
CA GLY A 81 -4.37 -13.10 -10.49
C GLY A 81 -4.86 -12.55 -9.15
N ILE A 82 -5.20 -11.26 -9.10
CA ILE A 82 -5.83 -10.64 -7.94
C ILE A 82 -7.33 -10.58 -8.20
N GLU A 83 -8.09 -11.43 -7.49
CA GLU A 83 -9.54 -11.55 -7.66
C GLU A 83 -10.25 -10.20 -7.52
N THR A 84 -9.93 -9.43 -6.48
CA THR A 84 -10.53 -8.11 -6.24
C THR A 84 -9.56 -7.16 -5.56
N ARG A 85 -9.80 -5.85 -5.72
CA ARG A 85 -9.10 -4.76 -5.00
C ARG A 85 -7.59 -4.76 -5.22
N GLY A 86 -7.18 -5.21 -6.40
CA GLY A 86 -5.82 -5.03 -6.87
C GLY A 86 -5.54 -3.55 -7.05
N ILE A 87 -4.32 -3.16 -6.70
CA ILE A 87 -3.81 -1.83 -6.96
C ILE A 87 -2.42 -1.92 -7.56
N ILE A 88 -2.07 -0.91 -8.34
CA ILE A 88 -0.72 -0.66 -8.81
C ILE A 88 -0.33 0.76 -8.43
N LEU A 89 0.90 0.93 -7.92
CA LEU A 89 1.44 2.25 -7.58
C LEU A 89 2.94 2.26 -7.83
N VAL A 90 3.50 3.47 -7.95
CA VAL A 90 4.95 3.70 -7.92
C VAL A 90 5.26 4.39 -6.59
N PRO A 91 6.08 3.79 -5.72
CA PRO A 91 6.41 4.39 -4.44
C PRO A 91 7.36 5.57 -4.64
N PHE A 92 7.32 6.50 -3.70
CA PHE A 92 8.13 7.74 -3.72
C PHE A 92 9.64 7.48 -3.81
N ASP A 93 10.12 6.43 -3.16
CA ASP A 93 11.54 6.05 -3.12
C ASP A 93 11.96 5.20 -4.33
N HIS A 94 11.04 4.95 -5.26
CA HIS A 94 11.25 4.11 -6.44
C HIS A 94 11.79 2.70 -6.10
N GLN A 95 11.47 2.17 -4.93
CA GLN A 95 11.76 0.77 -4.61
C GLN A 95 10.69 -0.16 -5.19
N ALA A 96 11.11 -1.14 -5.97
CA ALA A 96 10.17 -2.09 -6.60
C ALA A 96 9.60 -3.13 -5.61
N LEU A 97 10.10 -3.16 -4.38
CA LEU A 97 9.63 -4.02 -3.31
C LEU A 97 8.92 -3.15 -2.28
N LEU A 98 7.65 -3.43 -2.07
CA LEU A 98 6.90 -2.81 -0.98
C LEU A 98 7.21 -3.58 0.30
N ASP A 99 8.16 -3.06 1.06
CA ASP A 99 8.37 -3.48 2.44
C ASP A 99 7.51 -2.58 3.35
N ILE A 100 6.33 -3.08 3.75
CA ILE A 100 5.55 -2.47 4.84
C ILE A 100 5.85 -3.17 6.17
N SER A 101 6.84 -4.05 6.21
CA SER A 101 7.38 -4.59 7.45
C SER A 101 8.48 -3.66 7.95
N ASP A 102 8.09 -2.47 8.40
CA ASP A 102 8.69 -1.96 9.64
C ASP A 102 8.22 -2.86 10.78
N ASN A 103 8.79 -4.07 10.84
CA ASN A 103 8.91 -4.78 12.11
C ASN A 103 10.02 -4.06 12.89
N PRO A 104 9.79 -3.63 14.14
CA PRO A 104 10.91 -3.49 15.06
C PRO A 104 11.63 -4.84 15.25
#